data_AF-A0A2T6NBX3-F1
#
_entry.id   AF-A0A2T6NBX3-F1
#
_cell.length_a   1.000
_cell.length_b   1.000
_cell.length_c   1.000
_cell.angle_alpha   90.00
_cell.angle_beta   90.00
_cell.angle_gamma   90.00
#
_symmetry.space_group_name_H-M   'P 1'
#
loop_
_entity.id
_entity.type
_entity.pdbx_description
1 polymer ?
#
loop_
_entity_poly.entity_id
_entity_poly.type
_entity_poly.pdbx_seq_one_letter_code
_entity_poly.pdbx_strand_id
1 'polypeptide(L)'
;MTKAKENIEMISEINSKGYDSFRQLSDITLKAWNTAVDKQIAAYTSLMNSSMEQIKLVSEAKDYHEVVRGQMDLTRKIGEEMVTNTRDAVELSQKTGEEVRAWFESSLSSVNEQVTKAVEKAA
;
A
#
# COMPACT_ATOMS: atom_id res chain seq x y z
N MET A 1 0.44 39.14 -29.05
CA MET A 1 -0.33 38.92 -27.79
C MET A 1 -0.92 37.52 -27.68
N THR A 2 -1.29 36.86 -28.77
CA THR A 2 -1.83 35.47 -28.79
C THR A 2 -0.85 34.40 -28.31
N LYS A 3 0.40 34.37 -28.80
CA LYS A 3 1.41 33.39 -28.37
C LYS A 3 1.74 33.44 -26.87
N ALA A 4 1.68 34.61 -26.25
CA ALA A 4 1.93 34.75 -24.81
C ALA A 4 0.80 34.15 -23.97
N LYS A 5 -0.46 34.33 -24.40
CA LYS A 5 -1.63 33.70 -23.74
C LYS A 5 -1.62 32.19 -23.92
N GLU A 6 -1.35 31.69 -25.12
CA GLU A 6 -1.25 30.24 -25.37
C GLU A 6 -0.12 29.58 -24.58
N ASN A 7 1.04 30.25 -24.45
CA ASN A 7 2.13 29.75 -23.60
C ASN A 7 1.76 29.76 -22.11
N ILE A 8 1.00 30.75 -21.63
CA ILE A 8 0.53 30.80 -20.24
C ILE A 8 -0.51 29.72 -19.94
N GLU A 9 -1.45 29.46 -20.87
CA GLU A 9 -2.43 28.38 -20.75
C GLU A 9 -1.76 27.01 -20.75
N MET A 10 -0.76 26.80 -21.61
CA MET A 10 0.06 25.59 -21.64
C MET A 10 0.83 25.38 -20.32
N ILE A 11 1.45 26.43 -19.77
CA ILE A 11 2.14 26.36 -18.47
C ILE A 11 1.14 26.07 -17.34
N SER A 12 -0.06 26.64 -17.41
CA SER A 12 -1.12 26.38 -16.43
C SER A 12 -1.61 24.92 -16.48
N GLU A 13 -1.80 24.35 -17.67
CA GLU A 13 -2.17 22.94 -17.85
C GLU A 13 -1.07 21.97 -17.41
N ILE A 14 0.20 22.31 -17.66
CA ILE A 14 1.35 21.52 -17.18
C ILE A 14 1.39 21.55 -15.64
N ASN A 15 1.18 22.71 -15.03
CA ASN A 15 1.15 22.84 -13.58
C ASN A 15 -0.04 22.10 -12.93
N SER A 16 -1.25 22.18 -13.50
CA SER A 16 -2.41 21.48 -12.96
C SER A 16 -2.28 19.96 -13.08
N LYS A 17 -1.79 19.45 -14.22
CA LYS A 17 -1.54 18.01 -14.41
C LYS A 17 -0.37 17.49 -13.57
N GLY A 18 0.65 18.31 -13.36
CA GLY A 18 1.74 18.01 -12.43
C GLY A 18 1.24 17.89 -10.99
N TYR A 19 0.32 18.77 -10.59
CA TYR A 19 -0.35 18.69 -9.29
C TYR A 19 -1.20 17.43 -9.16
N ASP A 20 -1.97 17.06 -10.18
CA ASP A 20 -2.77 15.83 -10.19
C ASP A 20 -1.90 14.56 -10.14
N SER A 21 -0.78 14.54 -10.88
CA SER A 21 0.18 13.44 -10.84
C SER A 21 0.85 13.32 -9.46
N PHE A 22 1.22 14.44 -8.83
CA PHE A 22 1.73 14.45 -7.46
C PHE A 22 0.70 13.98 -6.43
N ARG A 23 -0.56 14.43 -6.59
CA ARG A 23 -1.67 13.99 -5.75
C ARG A 23 -1.88 12.47 -5.85
N GLN A 24 -1.88 11.91 -7.06
CA GLN A 24 -2.00 10.47 -7.27
C GLN A 24 -0.86 9.69 -6.60
N LEU A 25 0.38 10.16 -6.71
CA LEU A 25 1.52 9.53 -6.04
C LEU A 25 1.41 9.60 -4.51
N SER A 26 0.95 10.73 -3.99
CA SER A 26 0.67 10.91 -2.56
C SER A 26 -0.41 9.94 -2.08
N ASP A 27 -1.49 9.78 -2.85
CA ASP A 27 -2.58 8.85 -2.53
C ASP A 27 -2.10 7.39 -2.52
N ILE A 28 -1.26 6.98 -3.49
CA ILE A 28 -0.63 5.64 -3.52
C ILE A 28 0.22 5.42 -2.26
N THR A 29 1.03 6.41 -1.90
CA THR A 29 1.91 6.34 -0.72
C THR A 29 1.13 6.24 0.58
N LEU A 30 0.10 7.08 0.75
CA LEU A 30 -0.78 7.07 1.92
C LEU A 30 -1.56 5.75 2.04
N LYS A 31 -2.01 5.19 0.92
CA LYS A 31 -2.70 3.90 0.90
C LYS A 31 -1.79 2.75 1.33
N ALA A 32 -0.55 2.73 0.84
CA ALA A 32 0.45 1.76 1.26
C ALA A 32 0.76 1.90 2.76
N TRP A 33 0.91 3.14 3.24
CA TRP A 33 1.13 3.44 4.66
C TRP A 33 -0.02 2.99 5.56
N ASN A 34 -1.25 3.35 5.21
CA ASN A 34 -2.45 2.94 5.96
C ASN A 34 -2.55 1.42 6.04
N THR A 35 -2.34 0.73 4.92
CA THR A 35 -2.34 -0.74 4.89
C THR A 35 -1.25 -1.33 5.80
N ALA A 36 -0.06 -0.73 5.82
CA ALA A 36 1.01 -1.18 6.71
C ALA A 36 0.67 -0.97 8.20
N VAL A 37 0.08 0.17 8.55
CA VAL A 37 -0.37 0.47 9.92
C VAL A 37 -1.48 -0.50 10.36
N ASP A 38 -2.46 -0.76 9.49
CA ASP A 38 -3.53 -1.72 9.78
C ASP A 38 -2.98 -3.12 10.04
N LYS A 39 -1.98 -3.57 9.26
CA LYS A 39 -1.29 -4.85 9.47
C LYS A 39 -0.51 -4.87 10.79
N GLN A 40 0.13 -3.78 11.19
CA GLN A 40 0.81 -3.68 12.49
C GLN A 40 -0.20 -3.78 13.66
N ILE A 41 -1.34 -3.08 13.58
CA ILE A 41 -2.39 -3.16 14.61
C ILE A 41 -2.97 -4.58 14.70
N ALA A 42 -3.20 -5.24 13.56
CA ALA A 42 -3.66 -6.62 13.53
C ALA A 42 -2.66 -7.58 14.21
N ALA A 43 -1.36 -7.44 13.91
CA ALA A 43 -0.31 -8.23 14.54
C ALA A 43 -0.23 -8.00 16.06
N TYR A 44 -0.32 -6.74 16.52
CA TYR A 44 -0.39 -6.42 17.95
C TYR A 44 -1.60 -7.06 18.63
N THR A 45 -2.75 -7.03 17.98
CA THR A 45 -3.97 -7.64 18.49
C THR A 45 -3.81 -9.16 18.63
N SER A 46 -3.21 -9.82 17.63
CA SER A 46 -2.95 -11.26 17.69
C SER A 46 -1.96 -11.64 18.80
N LEU A 47 -0.90 -10.86 18.98
CA LEU A 47 0.05 -11.04 20.09
C LEU A 47 -0.64 -10.90 21.44
N MET A 48 -1.51 -9.91 21.59
CA MET A 48 -2.27 -9.70 22.83
C MET A 48 -3.23 -10.87 23.10
N ASN A 49 -3.94 -11.35 22.08
CA ASN A 49 -4.81 -12.52 22.18
C ASN A 49 -4.04 -13.79 22.54
N SER A 50 -2.90 -14.03 21.90
CA SER A 50 -2.03 -15.17 22.17
C SER A 50 -1.47 -15.11 23.59
N SER A 51 -1.12 -13.93 24.09
CA SER A 51 -0.68 -13.72 25.47
C SER A 51 -1.80 -14.04 26.46
N MET A 52 -3.04 -13.63 26.19
CA MET A 52 -4.20 -13.99 27.02
C MET A 52 -4.50 -15.49 27.00
N GLU A 53 -4.41 -16.15 25.84
CA GLU A 53 -4.53 -17.62 25.72
C GLU A 53 -3.46 -18.34 26.52
N GLN A 54 -2.22 -17.84 26.50
CA GLN A 54 -1.12 -18.41 27.24
C GLN A 54 -1.30 -18.26 28.76
N ILE A 55 -1.77 -17.09 29.22
CA ILE A 55 -2.11 -16.87 30.63
C ILE A 55 -3.23 -17.83 31.07
N LYS A 56 -4.29 -17.99 30.26
CA LYS A 56 -5.37 -18.94 30.54
C LYS A 56 -4.88 -20.37 30.64
N LEU A 57 -4.08 -20.82 29.66
CA LEU A 57 -3.46 -22.14 29.65
C LEU A 57 -2.67 -22.40 30.94
N VAL A 58 -1.83 -21.46 31.37
CA VAL A 58 -1.03 -21.62 32.60
C VAL A 58 -1.91 -21.61 33.85
N SER A 59 -2.99 -20.81 33.88
CA SER A 59 -3.88 -20.72 35.04
C SER A 59 -4.87 -21.89 35.18
N GLU A 60 -5.24 -22.53 34.07
CA GLU A 60 -6.30 -23.54 34.01
C GLU A 60 -5.78 -24.96 33.75
N ALA A 61 -4.53 -25.14 33.28
CA ALA A 61 -3.98 -26.45 32.97
C ALA A 61 -3.87 -27.34 34.22
N LYS A 62 -4.49 -28.52 34.15
CA LYS A 62 -4.48 -29.52 35.23
C LYS A 62 -3.29 -30.46 35.13
N ASP A 63 -2.71 -30.60 33.94
CA ASP A 63 -1.55 -31.45 33.69
C ASP A 63 -0.63 -30.90 32.57
N TYR A 64 0.57 -31.47 32.46
CA TYR A 64 1.58 -31.07 31.48
C TYR A 64 1.19 -31.38 30.03
N HIS A 65 0.29 -32.35 29.80
CA HIS A 65 -0.19 -32.70 28.47
C HIS A 65 -1.07 -31.60 27.88
N GLU A 66 -1.88 -30.91 28.70
CA GLU A 66 -2.64 -29.73 28.29
C GLU A 66 -1.73 -28.56 27.88
N VAL A 67 -0.62 -28.35 28.60
CA VAL A 67 0.38 -27.32 28.27
C VAL A 67 1.07 -27.60 26.93
N VAL A 68 1.48 -28.86 26.70
CA VAL A 68 2.13 -29.27 25.44
C VAL A 68 1.17 -29.12 24.26
N ARG A 69 -0.09 -29.53 24.42
CA ARG A 69 -1.11 -29.39 23.39
C ARG A 69 -1.38 -27.91 23.08
N GLY A 70 -1.47 -27.07 24.13
CA GLY A 70 -1.56 -25.62 23.99
C GLY A 70 -0.39 -25.01 23.23
N GLN A 71 0.85 -25.44 23.49
CA GLN A 71 2.02 -24.97 22.73
C GLN A 71 1.99 -25.39 21.25
N MET A 72 1.51 -26.61 20.94
CA MET A 72 1.35 -27.05 19.56
C MET A 72 0.32 -26.21 18.80
N ASP A 73 -0.82 -25.90 19.43
CA ASP A 73 -1.85 -25.05 18.85
C ASP A 73 -1.35 -23.62 18.64
N LEU A 74 -0.62 -23.07 19.61
CA LEU A 74 -0.03 -21.73 19.52
C LEU A 74 1.01 -21.64 18.38
N THR A 75 1.86 -22.67 18.24
CA THR A 75 2.84 -22.78 17.15
C THR A 75 2.15 -22.87 15.79
N ARG A 76 1.08 -23.66 15.68
CA ARG A 76 0.29 -23.78 14.46
C ARG A 76 -0.32 -22.44 14.06
N LYS A 77 -0.93 -21.75 15.03
CA LYS A 77 -1.55 -20.43 14.85
C LYS A 77 -0.55 -19.39 14.37
N ILE A 78 0.64 -19.33 14.98
CA ILE A 78 1.75 -18.47 14.52
C ILE A 78 2.18 -18.83 13.09
N GLY A 79 2.27 -20.12 12.76
CA GLY A 79 2.63 -20.58 11.42
C GLY A 79 1.60 -20.14 10.36
N GLU A 80 0.31 -20.31 10.64
CA GLU A 80 -0.79 -19.86 9.76
C GLU A 80 -0.80 -18.33 9.58
N GLU A 81 -0.54 -17.59 10.67
CA GLU A 81 -0.48 -16.14 10.65
C GLU A 81 0.72 -15.62 9.85
N MET A 82 1.88 -16.28 9.97
CA MET A 82 3.08 -15.94 9.19
C MET A 82 2.87 -16.16 7.68
N VAL A 83 2.22 -17.25 7.29
CA VAL A 83 1.89 -17.52 5.87
C VAL A 83 0.92 -16.46 5.34
N THR A 84 -0.07 -16.07 6.14
CA THR A 84 -1.04 -15.03 5.79
C THR A 84 -0.34 -13.68 5.61
N ASN A 85 0.47 -13.26 6.58
CA ASN A 85 1.23 -12.02 6.51
C ASN A 85 2.18 -11.98 5.30
N THR A 86 2.78 -13.11 4.93
CA THR A 86 3.66 -13.21 3.74
C THR A 86 2.85 -12.99 2.46
N ARG A 87 1.67 -13.60 2.34
CA ARG A 87 0.78 -13.39 1.17
C ARG A 87 0.32 -11.95 1.07
N ASP A 88 -0.10 -11.38 2.19
CA ASP A 88 -0.54 -9.98 2.25
C ASP A 88 0.57 -9.00 1.84
N ALA A 89 1.81 -9.26 2.26
CA ALA A 89 2.96 -8.45 1.87
C ALA A 89 3.26 -8.54 0.36
N VAL A 90 3.16 -9.73 -0.22
CA VAL A 90 3.31 -9.94 -1.67
C VAL A 90 2.21 -9.20 -2.43
N GLU A 91 0.95 -9.31 -1.99
CA GLU A 91 -0.18 -8.63 -2.62
C GLU A 91 -0.06 -7.10 -2.55
N LEU A 92 0.32 -6.57 -1.38
CA LEU A 92 0.56 -5.13 -1.21
C LEU A 92 1.68 -4.64 -2.14
N SER A 93 2.76 -5.40 -2.28
CA SER A 93 3.87 -5.06 -3.16
C SER A 93 3.47 -5.09 -4.64
N GLN A 94 2.74 -6.13 -5.07
CA GLN A 94 2.23 -6.24 -6.43
C GLN A 94 1.29 -5.08 -6.78
N LYS A 95 0.31 -4.82 -5.91
CA LYS A 95 -0.67 -3.74 -6.10
C LYS A 95 -0.02 -2.37 -6.12
N THR A 96 0.92 -2.10 -5.22
CA THR A 96 1.67 -0.83 -5.21
C THR A 96 2.50 -0.68 -6.48
N GLY A 97 3.14 -1.77 -6.94
CA GLY A 97 3.91 -1.77 -8.20
C GLY A 97 3.04 -1.50 -9.43
N GLU A 98 1.86 -2.11 -9.51
CA GLU A 98 0.88 -1.86 -10.56
C GLU A 98 0.36 -0.41 -10.53
N GLU A 99 0.03 0.11 -9.35
CA GLU A 99 -0.43 1.51 -9.17
C GLU A 99 0.66 2.52 -9.56
N VAL A 100 1.93 2.27 -9.20
CA VAL A 100 3.07 3.12 -9.63
C VAL A 100 3.30 3.03 -11.14
N ARG A 101 3.20 1.83 -11.72
CA ARG A 101 3.33 1.65 -13.17
C ARG A 101 2.23 2.39 -13.92
N ALA A 102 0.98 2.26 -13.48
CA ALA A 102 -0.16 2.96 -14.06
C ALA A 102 0.01 4.49 -13.94
N TRP A 103 0.48 4.97 -12.79
CA TRP A 103 0.82 6.39 -12.59
C TRP A 103 1.90 6.87 -13.58
N PHE A 104 2.94 6.06 -13.80
CA PHE A 104 4.02 6.39 -14.74
C PHE A 104 3.53 6.39 -16.21
N GLU A 105 2.76 5.38 -16.61
CA GLU A 105 2.16 5.29 -17.95
C GLU A 105 1.20 6.47 -18.22
N SER A 106 0.38 6.82 -17.22
CA SER A 106 -0.52 7.99 -17.27
C SER A 106 0.25 9.31 -17.40
N SER A 107 1.33 9.46 -16.62
CA SER A 107 2.20 10.65 -16.67
C SER A 107 2.89 10.79 -18.02
N LEU A 108 3.40 9.70 -18.60
CA LEU A 108 4.01 9.68 -19.94
C LEU A 108 3.01 9.99 -21.06
N SER A 109 1.82 9.40 -21.01
CA SER A 109 0.75 9.66 -21.98
C SER A 109 0.36 11.14 -21.98
N SER A 110 0.20 11.71 -20.79
CA SER A 110 -0.13 13.13 -20.59
C SER A 110 0.96 14.08 -21.14
N VAL A 111 2.24 13.70 -21.05
CA VAL A 111 3.35 14.47 -21.62
C VAL A 111 3.40 14.33 -23.14
N ASN A 112 3.24 13.12 -23.69
CA ASN A 112 3.26 12.86 -25.13
C ASN A 112 2.11 13.57 -25.88
N GLU A 113 0.89 13.55 -25.34
CA GLU A 113 -0.23 14.31 -25.92
C GLU A 113 0.06 15.81 -26.00
N GLN A 114 0.71 16.37 -24.97
CA GLN A 114 1.01 17.79 -24.90
C GLN A 114 2.15 18.20 -25.82
N VAL A 115 3.21 17.38 -25.92
CA VAL A 115 4.30 17.59 -26.88
C VAL A 115 3.77 17.51 -28.31
N THR A 116 2.91 16.55 -28.60
CA THR A 116 2.29 16.40 -29.93
C THR A 116 1.41 17.63 -30.25
N LYS A 117 0.56 18.08 -29.33
CA LYS A 117 -0.24 19.31 -29.49
C LYS A 117 0.62 20.57 -29.63
N ALA A 118 1.75 20.65 -28.94
CA ALA A 118 2.67 21.78 -29.03
C ALA A 118 3.40 21.82 -30.38
N VAL A 119 3.78 20.64 -30.91
CA VAL A 119 4.39 20.50 -32.24
C VAL A 119 3.37 20.81 -33.34
N GLU A 120 2.14 20.33 -33.22
CA GLU A 120 1.05 20.62 -34.17
C GLU A 120 0.61 22.10 -34.16
N LYS A 121 0.69 22.79 -33.02
CA LYS A 121 0.43 24.24 -32.93
C LYS A 121 1.61 25.11 -33.41
N ALA A 122 2.82 24.55 -33.47
CA ALA A 122 4.04 25.27 -33.87
C ALA A 122 4.40 25.08 -35.34
N ALA A 123 3.90 24.01 -35.99
CA ALA A 123 3.95 23.78 -37.43
C ALA A 123 2.87 24.58 -38.18
#